data_AF-A0A4R2NMV0-F1
#
_entry.id   AF-A0A4R2NMV0-F1
#
_cell.length_a   1.000
_cell.length_b   1.000
_cell.length_c   1.000
_cell.angle_alpha   90.00
_cell.angle_beta   90.00
_cell.angle_gamma   90.00
#
_symmetry.space_group_name_H-M   'P 1'
#
loop_
_entity.id
_entity.type
_entity.pdbx_description
1 polymer ?
#
loop_
_entity_poly.entity_id
_entity_poly.type
_entity_poly.pdbx_seq_one_letter_code
_entity_poly.pdbx_strand_id
1 'polypeptide(L)'
;MVKKLLVVAAVAFSTQYVVSQSKETCDTPNGEPALDLNSITKCSVEDKDAKSKQISVEVTSRRRVIRKRDAVTGVNSSSATSNKLAALKKKASLVGTLDLSSEEVVEKVPFNLVEEIPLFEDCESVAIYQQEKCFKANIAEHIKRNFTYPKEAYDKSIQGRVLVQFVINKVGDVENLNIRGPYQGELLEAEAERIVRKLPKFKPGKHNGKAVKVKYGVPIAFVIPGKKASNVKTSKVIEKTAQVFRFDEVQTIPAFKNCSSDGSLECFNTEMSKHINKYFAYPQEAVDQNIEGKINAYFVIDANGDVADVRTRGPQGSKVLEDATKKLIEKLPRVKPAMKDGKPVNVKYAFPINFRLQ
;
A
#
# COMPACT_ATOMS: atom_id res chain seq x y z
N MET A 1 25.60 85.49 24.81
CA MET A 1 25.72 85.49 23.33
C MET A 1 25.06 84.19 22.84
N VAL A 2 23.75 84.14 22.59
CA VAL A 2 22.96 84.66 21.44
C VAL A 2 23.21 83.89 20.13
N LYS A 3 22.28 82.95 19.80
CA LYS A 3 21.52 82.77 18.53
C LYS A 3 20.91 81.36 18.54
N LYS A 4 19.61 81.12 18.78
CA LYS A 4 18.36 81.46 18.04
C LYS A 4 18.34 80.98 16.58
N LEU A 5 17.43 80.03 16.29
CA LEU A 5 16.49 79.97 15.15
C LEU A 5 15.53 78.77 15.43
N LEU A 6 14.27 78.89 15.87
CA LEU A 6 13.01 79.36 15.22
C LEU A 6 12.61 78.59 13.94
N VAL A 7 11.37 78.15 13.62
CA VAL A 7 10.06 77.85 14.29
C VAL A 7 9.01 77.61 13.16
N VAL A 8 7.79 77.11 13.50
CA VAL A 8 6.49 77.11 12.75
C VAL A 8 6.29 75.95 11.73
N ALA A 9 5.38 74.97 11.90
CA ALA A 9 3.91 74.90 12.05
C ALA A 9 3.10 75.04 10.73
N ALA A 10 2.30 74.03 10.39
CA ALA A 10 1.15 74.15 9.48
C ALA A 10 0.15 72.99 9.73
N VAL A 11 -0.97 73.34 10.36
CA VAL A 11 -2.19 72.56 10.49
C VAL A 11 -3.04 72.85 9.25
N ALA A 12 -3.56 71.81 8.59
CA ALA A 12 -4.62 71.95 7.60
C ALA A 12 -5.74 70.93 7.91
N PHE A 13 -6.81 71.47 8.51
CA PHE A 13 -8.14 70.90 8.58
C PHE A 13 -8.70 70.69 7.16
N SER A 14 -9.26 69.52 6.88
CA SER A 14 -10.30 69.39 5.86
C SER A 14 -11.46 68.55 6.41
N THR A 15 -12.64 69.05 6.10
CA THR A 15 -13.93 68.87 6.76
C THR A 15 -14.65 67.58 6.37
N GLN A 16 -15.52 67.15 7.28
CA GLN A 16 -16.41 65.99 7.28
C GLN A 16 -17.29 65.86 6.02
N TYR A 17 -17.58 64.61 5.63
CA TYR A 17 -18.95 64.17 5.31
C TYR A 17 -19.13 62.70 5.72
N VAL A 18 -19.93 62.51 6.77
CA VAL A 18 -20.46 61.21 7.21
C VAL A 18 -21.88 61.12 6.64
N VAL A 19 -22.17 60.08 5.86
CA VAL A 19 -23.55 59.67 5.58
C VAL A 19 -23.83 58.43 6.40
N SER A 20 -24.67 58.64 7.41
CA SER A 20 -25.35 57.61 8.18
C SER A 20 -26.47 57.00 7.33
N GLN A 21 -26.53 55.67 7.26
CA GLN A 21 -27.80 54.97 7.14
C GLN A 21 -27.96 54.00 8.30
N SER A 22 -29.08 54.15 8.98
CA SER A 22 -29.50 53.51 10.20
C SER A 22 -30.17 52.17 9.96
N LYS A 23 -29.81 51.21 10.82
CA LYS A 23 -30.61 50.15 11.46
C LYS A 23 -31.44 49.19 10.60
N GLU A 24 -31.13 47.90 10.76
CA GLU A 24 -31.95 47.04 11.63
C GLU A 24 -31.05 46.21 12.54
N THR A 25 -31.32 46.26 13.85
CA THR A 25 -30.69 45.44 14.89
C THR A 25 -31.73 44.42 15.36
N CYS A 26 -31.36 43.13 15.37
CA CYS A 26 -32.14 42.11 16.07
C CYS A 26 -31.76 42.13 17.54
N ASP A 27 -32.64 42.66 18.39
CA ASP A 27 -32.58 42.40 19.84
C ASP A 27 -33.03 40.95 20.08
N THR A 28 -32.18 40.16 20.75
CA THR A 28 -32.59 38.86 21.31
C THR A 28 -32.98 39.09 22.77
N PRO A 29 -34.15 38.60 23.22
CA PRO A 29 -34.51 38.64 24.63
C PRO A 29 -33.62 37.69 25.44
N ASN A 30 -33.28 38.14 26.64
CA ASN A 30 -32.57 37.41 27.67
C ASN A 30 -33.10 35.97 27.90
N GLY A 31 -32.18 35.01 28.00
CA GLY A 31 -32.39 33.77 28.75
C GLY A 31 -31.90 32.51 28.06
N GLU A 32 -30.62 32.17 28.22
CA GLU A 32 -30.06 30.83 28.49
C GLU A 32 -28.53 30.88 28.33
N PRO A 33 -27.72 30.28 29.24
CA PRO A 33 -26.27 30.39 29.18
C PRO A 33 -25.70 29.49 28.08
N ALA A 34 -25.08 30.11 27.08
CA ALA A 34 -24.28 29.43 26.07
C ALA A 34 -23.06 28.76 26.72
N LEU A 35 -23.04 27.44 26.65
CA LEU A 35 -21.89 26.58 26.94
C LEU A 35 -21.01 26.45 25.69
N ASP A 36 -19.73 26.72 25.89
CA ASP A 36 -18.53 26.28 25.16
C ASP A 36 -18.29 26.78 23.71
N LEU A 37 -17.22 27.57 23.58
CA LEU A 37 -16.69 28.17 22.36
C LEU A 37 -15.78 27.21 21.55
N ASN A 38 -15.95 25.89 21.67
CA ASN A 38 -15.21 24.90 20.90
C ASN A 38 -16.07 23.95 20.05
N SER A 39 -17.34 24.28 19.82
CA SER A 39 -18.16 23.62 18.80
C SER A 39 -17.94 24.25 17.42
N ILE A 40 -16.91 23.79 16.70
CA ILE A 40 -16.81 24.04 15.25
C ILE A 40 -17.88 23.19 14.56
N THR A 41 -18.95 23.87 14.15
CA THR A 41 -19.97 23.36 13.25
C THR A 41 -19.36 23.04 11.89
N LYS A 42 -19.29 21.73 11.58
CA LYS A 42 -19.47 21.07 10.29
C LYS A 42 -19.66 22.05 9.09
N CYS A 43 -18.56 22.48 8.49
CA CYS A 43 -18.60 22.98 7.12
C CYS A 43 -18.66 21.79 6.17
N SER A 44 -19.78 21.65 5.47
CA SER A 44 -19.96 20.74 4.35
C SER A 44 -19.00 21.12 3.23
N VAL A 45 -17.90 20.38 3.10
CA VAL A 45 -17.17 20.28 1.85
C VAL A 45 -17.78 19.08 1.12
N GLU A 46 -18.36 19.34 -0.05
CA GLU A 46 -18.72 18.27 -0.98
C GLU A 46 -17.42 17.63 -1.50
N ASP A 47 -16.95 16.60 -0.82
CA ASP A 47 -15.88 15.75 -1.32
C ASP A 47 -16.45 14.86 -2.43
N LYS A 48 -15.94 15.08 -3.64
CA LYS A 48 -16.20 14.24 -4.81
C LYS A 48 -15.73 12.82 -4.53
N ASP A 49 -16.70 11.90 -4.42
CA ASP A 49 -16.63 10.46 -4.65
C ASP A 49 -15.25 9.81 -4.44
N ALA A 50 -14.97 9.42 -3.19
CA ALA A 50 -13.92 8.46 -2.88
C ALA A 50 -14.33 7.08 -3.44
N LYS A 51 -13.95 6.80 -4.70
CA LYS A 51 -14.03 5.44 -5.25
C LYS A 51 -13.00 4.56 -4.53
N SER A 52 -13.45 3.43 -4.02
CA SER A 52 -12.61 2.41 -3.40
C SER A 52 -11.55 1.92 -4.41
N LYS A 53 -10.30 2.32 -4.15
CA LYS A 53 -9.14 2.06 -4.98
C LYS A 53 -8.66 0.61 -4.79
N GLN A 54 -9.11 -0.31 -5.65
CA GLN A 54 -8.66 -1.71 -5.64
C GLN A 54 -7.21 -1.79 -6.14
N ILE A 55 -6.25 -2.19 -5.30
CA ILE A 55 -4.86 -2.36 -5.75
C ILE A 55 -4.76 -3.66 -6.58
N SER A 56 -4.48 -3.54 -7.88
CA SER A 56 -4.02 -4.67 -8.69
C SER A 56 -2.70 -4.34 -9.38
N VAL A 57 -1.77 -5.31 -9.36
CA VAL A 57 -0.46 -5.21 -10.00
C VAL A 57 -0.50 -5.97 -11.32
N GLU A 58 -0.35 -5.25 -12.42
CA GLU A 58 -0.15 -5.84 -13.75
C GLU A 58 1.34 -5.84 -14.09
N VAL A 59 1.94 -7.03 -14.17
CA VAL A 59 3.32 -7.21 -14.61
C VAL A 59 3.32 -7.40 -16.12
N THR A 60 3.67 -6.35 -16.87
CA THR A 60 3.74 -6.43 -18.34
C THR A 60 5.17 -6.69 -18.81
N SER A 61 5.39 -7.86 -19.43
CA SER A 61 6.61 -8.16 -20.20
C SER A 61 6.36 -7.82 -21.68
N ARG A 62 6.33 -6.53 -22.05
CA ARG A 62 6.26 -6.17 -23.48
C ARG A 62 7.52 -5.43 -23.95
N ARG A 63 8.16 -6.07 -24.93
CA ARG A 63 9.34 -5.67 -25.68
C ARG A 63 9.11 -4.30 -26.34
N ARG A 64 10.09 -3.41 -26.26
CA ARG A 64 10.09 -2.11 -26.94
C ARG A 64 10.14 -2.33 -28.46
N VAL A 65 9.05 -2.06 -29.17
CA VAL A 65 9.07 -1.95 -30.64
C VAL A 65 9.28 -0.49 -30.99
N ILE A 66 10.38 -0.20 -31.69
CA ILE A 66 10.67 1.13 -32.24
C ILE A 66 9.76 1.31 -33.45
N ARG A 67 8.85 2.30 -33.41
CA ARG A 67 8.13 2.74 -34.60
C ARG A 67 9.06 3.60 -35.45
N LYS A 68 9.44 3.12 -36.64
CA LYS A 68 9.91 4.00 -37.71
C LYS A 68 8.74 4.90 -38.13
N ARG A 69 8.98 6.21 -38.24
CA ARG A 69 8.02 7.13 -38.86
C ARG A 69 8.17 6.99 -40.36
N ASP A 70 7.12 6.59 -41.04
CA ASP A 70 7.03 6.82 -42.48
C ASP A 70 6.67 8.29 -42.71
N ALA A 71 7.50 8.94 -43.51
CA ALA A 71 7.27 10.28 -43.99
C ALA A 71 6.06 10.26 -44.93
N VAL A 72 5.00 10.98 -44.60
CA VAL A 72 3.92 11.24 -45.55
C VAL A 72 4.05 12.69 -46.02
N THR A 73 4.54 12.77 -47.25
CA THR A 73 4.48 13.91 -48.17
C THR A 73 3.05 14.41 -48.33
N GLY A 74 2.85 15.72 -48.22
CA GLY A 74 1.55 16.35 -48.47
C GLY A 74 1.22 16.44 -49.95
N VAL A 75 -0.08 16.41 -50.28
CA VAL A 75 -0.68 17.03 -51.48
C VAL A 75 -2.15 17.37 -51.15
N ASN A 76 -2.51 18.64 -51.36
CA ASN A 76 -3.88 19.13 -51.43
C ASN A 76 -4.55 18.71 -52.75
N SER A 77 -5.78 18.22 -52.72
CA SER A 77 -6.79 18.55 -53.74
C SER A 77 -8.21 18.20 -53.29
N SER A 78 -9.11 19.11 -53.57
CA SER A 78 -10.52 19.22 -53.23
C SER A 78 -11.47 18.23 -53.92
N SER A 79 -12.59 17.97 -53.23
CA SER A 79 -13.97 17.72 -53.73
C SER A 79 -14.52 16.29 -53.74
N ALA A 80 -15.76 16.20 -53.20
CA ALA A 80 -16.76 15.12 -53.19
C ALA A 80 -16.37 13.84 -52.41
N THR A 81 -17.12 13.33 -51.43
CA THR A 81 -18.58 13.10 -51.44
C THR A 81 -19.07 12.89 -50.00
N SER A 82 -20.22 13.48 -49.67
CA SER A 82 -20.99 13.25 -48.44
C SER A 82 -21.61 11.84 -48.43
N ASN A 83 -21.68 11.23 -47.24
CA ASN A 83 -22.72 10.31 -46.75
C ASN A 83 -22.14 9.31 -45.73
N LYS A 84 -22.04 9.71 -44.45
CA LYS A 84 -22.01 8.74 -43.33
C LYS A 84 -22.42 9.32 -41.98
N LEU A 85 -23.47 10.16 -41.97
CA LEU A 85 -24.06 10.69 -40.74
C LEU A 85 -25.53 10.26 -40.57
N ALA A 86 -25.88 9.06 -41.04
CA ALA A 86 -27.24 8.50 -40.94
C ALA A 86 -27.31 7.12 -40.23
N ALA A 87 -26.21 6.63 -39.67
CA ALA A 87 -26.14 5.31 -39.04
C ALA A 87 -26.09 5.30 -37.50
N LEU A 88 -26.34 6.43 -36.83
CA LEU A 88 -26.21 6.55 -35.35
C LEU A 88 -27.50 6.93 -34.60
N LYS A 89 -28.68 6.85 -35.23
CA LYS A 89 -29.96 7.24 -34.57
C LYS A 89 -31.03 6.15 -34.46
N LYS A 90 -30.70 4.87 -34.61
CA LYS A 90 -31.65 3.76 -34.33
C LYS A 90 -30.98 2.62 -33.57
N LYS A 91 -30.98 2.75 -32.25
CA LYS A 91 -30.94 1.73 -31.18
C LYS A 91 -30.63 2.49 -29.90
N ALA A 92 -31.40 2.49 -28.83
CA ALA A 92 -32.75 2.05 -28.55
C ALA A 92 -33.12 2.85 -27.29
N SER A 93 -34.31 3.41 -27.28
CA SER A 93 -34.91 3.95 -26.06
C SER A 93 -35.58 2.80 -25.31
N LEU A 94 -35.52 2.89 -23.97
CA LEU A 94 -36.46 2.37 -22.98
C LEU A 94 -36.24 1.00 -22.30
N VAL A 95 -36.45 1.11 -20.99
CA VAL A 95 -36.79 0.13 -19.94
C VAL A 95 -35.64 -0.50 -19.18
N GLY A 96 -35.50 0.00 -17.95
CA GLY A 96 -34.68 -0.58 -16.89
C GLY A 96 -34.65 0.42 -15.75
N THR A 97 -35.75 0.55 -15.00
CA THR A 97 -35.68 1.03 -13.62
C THR A 97 -34.63 0.18 -12.92
N LEU A 98 -33.46 0.77 -12.66
CA LEU A 98 -32.42 0.13 -11.88
C LEU A 98 -32.94 0.04 -10.45
N ASP A 99 -33.43 -1.15 -10.14
CA ASP A 99 -33.62 -1.64 -8.79
C ASP A 99 -32.33 -1.42 -8.00
N LEU A 100 -32.37 -0.53 -7.01
CA LEU A 100 -31.27 -0.27 -6.08
C LEU A 100 -31.20 -1.43 -5.08
N SER A 101 -30.88 -2.63 -5.57
CA SER A 101 -30.32 -3.70 -4.77
C SER A 101 -28.81 -3.77 -5.01
N SER A 102 -28.13 -2.63 -4.77
CA SER A 102 -26.68 -2.59 -4.60
C SER A 102 -26.30 -3.13 -3.21
N GLU A 103 -26.73 -4.35 -2.90
CA GLU A 103 -26.02 -5.17 -1.94
C GLU A 103 -24.78 -5.72 -2.63
N GLU A 104 -23.61 -5.47 -2.03
CA GLU A 104 -22.28 -6.00 -2.40
C GLU A 104 -21.39 -5.13 -3.31
N VAL A 105 -21.20 -3.86 -2.94
CA VAL A 105 -19.81 -3.38 -2.84
C VAL A 105 -19.37 -3.67 -1.41
N VAL A 106 -18.76 -4.83 -1.22
CA VAL A 106 -18.13 -5.23 0.05
C VAL A 106 -16.90 -4.36 0.26
N GLU A 107 -17.11 -3.15 0.75
CA GLU A 107 -16.04 -2.30 1.24
C GLU A 107 -15.51 -2.93 2.53
N LYS A 108 -14.27 -3.44 2.49
CA LYS A 108 -13.59 -3.98 3.67
C LYS A 108 -13.28 -2.80 4.58
N VAL A 109 -13.98 -2.68 5.70
CA VAL A 109 -13.81 -1.56 6.62
C VAL A 109 -12.65 -1.86 7.58
N PRO A 110 -11.68 -0.97 7.76
CA PRO A 110 -10.65 -1.10 8.79
C PRO A 110 -11.26 -1.18 10.20
N PHE A 111 -10.67 -2.00 11.08
CA PHE A 111 -11.14 -2.19 12.46
C PHE A 111 -11.29 -0.89 13.27
N ASN A 112 -10.50 0.14 12.96
CA ASN A 112 -10.55 1.44 13.64
C ASN A 112 -11.63 2.39 13.09
N LEU A 113 -12.34 2.01 12.03
CA LEU A 113 -13.35 2.84 11.37
C LEU A 113 -14.78 2.28 11.48
N VAL A 114 -14.95 1.10 12.08
CA VAL A 114 -16.27 0.52 12.32
C VAL A 114 -16.90 1.11 13.59
N GLU A 115 -18.21 1.28 13.57
CA GLU A 115 -18.98 1.76 14.73
C GLU A 115 -19.08 0.68 15.81
N GLU A 116 -19.41 -0.56 15.40
CA GLU A 116 -19.39 -1.74 16.26
C GLU A 116 -18.27 -2.67 15.78
N ILE A 117 -17.25 -2.89 16.63
CA ILE A 117 -16.16 -3.81 16.31
C ILE A 117 -16.63 -5.28 16.39
N PRO A 118 -15.98 -6.20 15.67
CA PRO A 118 -16.17 -7.63 15.90
C PRO A 118 -15.75 -8.01 17.32
N LEU A 119 -16.49 -8.92 17.97
CA LEU A 119 -16.27 -9.32 19.37
C LEU A 119 -16.21 -10.85 19.53
N PHE A 120 -15.48 -11.31 20.53
CA PHE A 120 -15.65 -12.66 21.06
C PHE A 120 -16.92 -12.71 21.91
N GLU A 121 -17.51 -13.91 22.07
CA GLU A 121 -18.67 -14.11 22.94
C GLU A 121 -18.42 -13.56 24.36
N ASP A 122 -17.23 -13.81 24.90
CA ASP A 122 -16.81 -13.34 26.24
C ASP A 122 -16.71 -11.80 26.36
N CYS A 123 -16.61 -11.08 25.25
CA CYS A 123 -16.46 -9.61 25.25
C CYS A 123 -17.78 -8.85 25.09
N GLU A 124 -18.90 -9.54 24.86
CA GLU A 124 -20.20 -8.88 24.65
C GLU A 124 -20.73 -8.20 25.92
N SER A 125 -20.57 -8.85 27.07
CA SER A 125 -21.06 -8.35 28.35
C SER A 125 -20.20 -7.22 28.93
N VAL A 126 -19.05 -6.93 28.30
CA VAL A 126 -18.13 -5.88 28.70
C VAL A 126 -18.63 -4.53 28.18
N ALA A 127 -18.48 -3.47 28.99
CA ALA A 127 -18.85 -2.12 28.62
C ALA A 127 -18.16 -1.67 27.32
N ILE A 128 -18.89 -0.97 26.44
CA ILE A 128 -18.48 -0.60 25.07
C ILE A 128 -17.07 -0.01 25.01
N TYR A 129 -16.75 0.93 25.91
CA TYR A 129 -15.44 1.59 25.95
C TYR A 129 -14.26 0.64 26.30
N GLN A 130 -14.53 -0.56 26.82
CA GLN A 130 -13.53 -1.58 27.13
C GLN A 130 -13.52 -2.74 26.14
N GLN A 131 -14.50 -2.82 25.23
CA GLN A 131 -14.65 -3.94 24.30
C GLN A 131 -13.43 -4.10 23.38
N GLU A 132 -12.84 -3.00 22.89
CA GLU A 132 -11.60 -3.05 22.10
C GLU A 132 -10.45 -3.70 22.89
N LYS A 133 -10.32 -3.34 24.17
CA LYS A 133 -9.30 -3.91 25.06
C LYS A 133 -9.56 -5.40 25.29
N CYS A 134 -10.81 -5.79 25.52
CA CYS A 134 -11.22 -7.18 25.66
C CYS A 134 -10.90 -8.00 24.40
N PHE A 135 -11.24 -7.47 23.22
CA PHE A 135 -10.95 -8.10 21.93
C PHE A 135 -9.45 -8.34 21.74
N LYS A 136 -8.62 -7.31 21.96
CA LYS A 136 -7.16 -7.42 21.85
C LYS A 136 -6.58 -8.42 22.85
N ALA A 137 -7.09 -8.45 24.08
CA ALA A 137 -6.66 -9.39 25.11
C ALA A 137 -6.98 -10.85 24.72
N ASN A 138 -8.19 -11.11 24.23
CA ASN A 138 -8.61 -12.44 23.78
C ASN A 138 -7.79 -12.94 22.57
N ILE A 139 -7.51 -12.06 21.60
CA ILE A 139 -6.60 -12.41 20.49
C ILE A 139 -5.21 -12.78 21.03
N ALA A 140 -4.64 -11.97 21.92
CA ALA A 140 -3.32 -12.22 22.49
C ALA A 140 -3.28 -13.53 23.30
N GLU A 141 -4.34 -13.81 24.06
CA GLU A 141 -4.48 -15.04 24.81
C GLU A 141 -4.65 -16.27 23.91
N HIS A 142 -5.48 -16.18 22.87
CA HIS A 142 -5.63 -17.23 21.86
C HIS A 142 -4.29 -17.56 21.21
N ILE A 143 -3.53 -16.53 20.82
CA ILE A 143 -2.18 -16.71 20.26
C ILE A 143 -1.30 -17.42 21.28
N LYS A 144 -1.23 -16.92 22.53
CA LYS A 144 -0.40 -17.52 23.59
C LYS A 144 -0.74 -19.00 23.83
N ARG A 145 -2.03 -19.35 23.90
CA ARG A 145 -2.49 -20.72 24.12
C ARG A 145 -2.18 -21.66 22.95
N ASN A 146 -2.22 -21.15 21.73
CA ASN A 146 -2.00 -21.92 20.51
C ASN A 146 -0.58 -21.83 19.95
N PHE A 147 0.31 -21.06 20.58
CA PHE A 147 1.65 -20.78 20.05
C PHE A 147 2.57 -21.98 20.20
N THR A 148 3.11 -22.46 19.08
CA THR A 148 4.17 -23.48 19.06
C THR A 148 5.33 -22.98 18.22
N TYR A 149 6.55 -22.98 18.75
CA TYR A 149 7.71 -22.62 17.94
C TYR A 149 8.07 -23.79 17.02
N PRO A 150 8.12 -23.62 15.68
CA PRO A 150 8.49 -24.72 14.77
C PRO A 150 9.92 -25.21 15.04
N LYS A 151 10.10 -26.52 15.24
CA LYS A 151 11.40 -27.12 15.60
C LYS A 151 12.52 -26.74 14.62
N GLU A 152 12.26 -26.85 13.32
CA GLU A 152 13.22 -26.48 12.29
C GLU A 152 13.63 -25.00 12.34
N ALA A 153 12.69 -24.10 12.65
CA ALA A 153 12.99 -22.68 12.77
C ALA A 153 13.80 -22.40 14.04
N TYR A 154 13.51 -23.14 15.13
CA TYR A 154 14.23 -23.06 16.39
C TYR A 154 15.69 -23.52 16.24
N ASP A 155 15.91 -24.66 15.59
CA ASP A 155 17.23 -25.25 15.36
C ASP A 155 18.08 -24.32 14.47
N LYS A 156 17.47 -23.74 13.44
CA LYS A 156 18.11 -22.76 12.55
C LYS A 156 18.23 -21.37 13.17
N SER A 157 17.72 -21.13 14.38
CA SER A 157 17.68 -19.80 15.03
C SER A 157 17.01 -18.70 14.18
N ILE A 158 16.02 -19.07 13.38
CA ILE A 158 15.20 -18.16 12.57
C ILE A 158 14.21 -17.47 13.50
N GLN A 159 14.26 -16.14 13.58
CA GLN A 159 13.45 -15.34 14.50
C GLN A 159 12.86 -14.13 13.79
N GLY A 160 11.86 -13.49 14.42
CA GLY A 160 11.33 -12.21 13.95
C GLY A 160 9.83 -12.05 14.18
N ARG A 161 9.29 -10.94 13.69
CA ARG A 161 7.86 -10.62 13.79
C ARG A 161 7.15 -11.01 12.49
N VAL A 162 6.08 -11.77 12.62
CA VAL A 162 5.16 -12.10 11.54
C VAL A 162 3.94 -11.21 11.66
N LEU A 163 3.65 -10.44 10.62
CA LEU A 163 2.45 -9.62 10.53
C LEU A 163 1.36 -10.42 9.85
N VAL A 164 0.26 -10.69 10.57
CA VAL A 164 -0.90 -11.37 10.01
C VAL A 164 -2.02 -10.35 9.85
N GLN A 165 -2.53 -10.19 8.63
CA GLN A 165 -3.75 -9.45 8.33
C GLN A 165 -4.83 -10.42 7.90
N PHE A 166 -6.05 -10.23 8.36
CA PHE A 166 -7.19 -11.05 7.99
C PHE A 166 -8.48 -10.22 7.99
N VAL A 167 -9.52 -10.78 7.38
CA VAL A 167 -10.84 -10.15 7.31
C VAL A 167 -11.82 -11.01 8.09
N ILE A 168 -12.55 -10.40 9.01
CA ILE A 168 -13.69 -11.01 9.68
C ILE A 168 -14.91 -10.72 8.80
N ASN A 169 -15.57 -11.76 8.30
CA ASN A 169 -16.70 -11.61 7.40
C ASN A 169 -18.00 -11.20 8.15
N LYS A 170 -19.09 -10.98 7.41
CA LYS A 170 -20.40 -10.59 7.98
C LYS A 170 -21.03 -11.66 8.87
N VAL A 171 -20.54 -12.89 8.79
CA VAL A 171 -21.00 -14.05 9.58
C VAL A 171 -20.10 -14.27 10.80
N GLY A 172 -18.96 -13.58 10.89
CA GLY A 172 -18.00 -13.72 11.98
C GLY A 172 -16.85 -14.69 11.72
N ASP A 173 -16.72 -15.25 10.52
CA ASP A 173 -15.62 -16.16 10.19
C ASP A 173 -14.40 -15.39 9.66
N VAL A 174 -13.22 -15.97 9.86
CA VAL A 174 -11.95 -15.41 9.39
C VAL A 174 -11.65 -15.84 7.96
N GLU A 175 -11.49 -14.88 7.06
CA GLU A 175 -11.13 -15.09 5.66
C GLU A 175 -9.98 -14.16 5.21
N ASN A 176 -9.50 -14.34 3.98
CA ASN A 176 -8.53 -13.44 3.32
C ASN A 176 -7.26 -13.18 4.15
N LEU A 177 -6.60 -14.25 4.62
CA LEU A 177 -5.34 -14.15 5.35
C LEU A 177 -4.23 -13.62 4.43
N ASN A 178 -3.56 -12.57 4.86
CA ASN A 178 -2.36 -12.01 4.26
C ASN A 178 -1.27 -11.97 5.33
N ILE A 179 -0.26 -12.82 5.16
CA ILE A 179 0.78 -13.08 6.16
C ILE A 179 2.12 -12.62 5.59
N ARG A 180 2.84 -11.84 6.41
CA ARG A 180 4.14 -11.28 6.05
C ARG A 180 5.13 -11.53 7.17
N GLY A 181 6.06 -12.45 6.95
CA GLY A 181 7.11 -12.83 7.89
C GLY A 181 8.43 -12.08 7.70
N PRO A 182 9.42 -12.38 8.56
CA PRO A 182 10.79 -11.93 8.39
C PRO A 182 11.47 -12.66 7.22
N TYR A 183 12.68 -12.24 6.85
CA TYR A 183 13.50 -12.95 5.86
C TYR A 183 13.71 -14.41 6.28
N GLN A 184 13.63 -15.35 5.33
CA GLN A 184 13.71 -16.81 5.58
C GLN A 184 12.72 -17.31 6.66
N GLY A 185 11.62 -16.59 6.85
CA GLY A 185 10.65 -16.82 7.91
C GLY A 185 9.47 -17.71 7.51
N GLU A 186 9.55 -18.46 6.41
CA GLU A 186 8.40 -19.21 5.85
C GLU A 186 7.79 -20.18 6.86
N LEU A 187 8.62 -20.81 7.69
CA LEU A 187 8.18 -21.69 8.78
C LEU A 187 7.38 -20.94 9.87
N LEU A 188 7.77 -19.69 10.16
CA LEU A 188 7.07 -18.84 11.11
C LEU A 188 5.74 -18.34 10.53
N GLU A 189 5.70 -18.07 9.22
CA GLU A 189 4.47 -17.70 8.51
C GLU A 189 3.43 -18.83 8.54
N ALA A 190 3.84 -20.06 8.25
CA ALA A 190 2.96 -21.23 8.28
C ALA A 190 2.36 -21.47 9.69
N GLU A 191 3.17 -21.28 10.73
CA GLU A 191 2.70 -21.41 12.10
C GLU A 191 1.75 -20.28 12.50
N ALA A 192 2.06 -19.04 12.11
CA ALA A 192 1.16 -17.91 12.30
C ALA A 192 -0.19 -18.12 11.59
N GLU A 193 -0.18 -18.69 10.38
CA GLU A 193 -1.38 -19.08 9.66
C GLU A 193 -2.21 -20.09 10.45
N ARG A 194 -1.57 -21.14 10.97
CA ARG A 194 -2.22 -22.18 11.78
C ARG A 194 -2.88 -21.61 13.04
N ILE A 195 -2.23 -20.68 13.73
CA ILE A 195 -2.76 -20.04 14.93
C ILE A 195 -4.02 -19.23 14.60
N VAL A 196 -3.97 -18.43 13.52
CA VAL A 196 -5.08 -17.56 13.11
C VAL A 196 -6.26 -18.35 12.56
N ARG A 197 -6.01 -19.44 11.81
CA ARG A 197 -7.08 -20.34 11.33
C ARG A 197 -7.82 -21.06 12.46
N LYS A 198 -7.23 -21.15 13.65
CA LYS A 198 -7.87 -21.74 14.85
C LYS A 198 -8.69 -20.73 15.65
N LEU A 199 -8.75 -19.46 15.23
CA LEU A 199 -9.59 -18.48 15.91
C LEU A 199 -11.05 -18.94 15.92
N PRO A 200 -11.76 -18.75 17.05
CA PRO A 200 -13.18 -19.02 17.10
C PRO A 200 -13.95 -18.04 16.22
N LYS A 201 -15.23 -18.33 16.02
CA LYS A 201 -16.15 -17.45 15.32
C LYS A 201 -16.41 -16.19 16.14
N PHE A 202 -16.45 -15.05 15.46
CA PHE A 202 -16.70 -13.74 16.07
C PHE A 202 -18.18 -13.36 15.96
N LYS A 203 -18.63 -12.46 16.82
CA LYS A 203 -19.77 -11.61 16.49
C LYS A 203 -19.35 -10.61 15.43
N PRO A 204 -20.10 -10.45 14.33
CA PRO A 204 -19.70 -9.59 13.23
C PRO A 204 -19.72 -8.12 13.65
N GLY A 205 -18.77 -7.35 13.13
CA GLY A 205 -18.78 -5.90 13.28
C GLY A 205 -19.90 -5.27 12.44
N LYS A 206 -20.39 -4.12 12.88
CA LYS A 206 -21.42 -3.35 12.18
C LYS A 206 -20.97 -1.93 11.87
N HIS A 207 -21.50 -1.41 10.79
CA HIS A 207 -21.34 -0.03 10.36
C HIS A 207 -22.66 0.42 9.73
N ASN A 208 -23.20 1.56 10.17
CA ASN A 208 -24.55 2.03 9.83
C ASN A 208 -25.62 0.97 10.12
N GLY A 209 -25.50 0.27 11.24
CA GLY A 209 -26.41 -0.81 11.65
C GLY A 209 -26.37 -2.10 10.80
N LYS A 210 -25.53 -2.16 9.76
CA LYS A 210 -25.38 -3.34 8.88
C LYS A 210 -24.09 -4.09 9.20
N ALA A 211 -24.13 -5.42 9.15
CA ALA A 211 -22.93 -6.24 9.30
C ALA A 211 -21.97 -6.01 8.12
N VAL A 212 -20.72 -5.70 8.43
CA VAL A 212 -19.67 -5.39 7.42
C VAL A 212 -18.46 -6.30 7.58
N LYS A 213 -17.65 -6.38 6.52
CA LYS A 213 -16.38 -7.11 6.57
C LYS A 213 -15.32 -6.24 7.22
N VAL A 214 -14.73 -6.71 8.31
CA VAL A 214 -13.77 -5.93 9.11
C VAL A 214 -12.36 -6.45 8.90
N LYS A 215 -11.44 -5.57 8.49
CA LYS A 215 -10.02 -5.91 8.33
C LYS A 215 -9.28 -5.67 9.64
N TYR A 216 -8.62 -6.71 10.16
CA TYR A 216 -7.79 -6.64 11.36
C TYR A 216 -6.38 -7.16 11.09
N GLY A 217 -5.40 -6.67 11.86
CA GLY A 217 -4.01 -7.09 11.74
C GLY A 217 -3.36 -7.29 13.12
N VAL A 218 -2.69 -8.42 13.30
CA VAL A 218 -1.99 -8.77 14.54
C VAL A 218 -0.53 -9.14 14.27
N PRO A 219 0.44 -8.54 14.98
CA PRO A 219 1.82 -8.98 14.95
C PRO A 219 2.05 -10.15 15.91
N ILE A 220 2.65 -11.23 15.42
CA ILE A 220 3.09 -12.39 16.24
C ILE A 220 4.62 -12.37 16.29
N ALA A 221 5.18 -12.29 17.50
CA ALA A 221 6.63 -12.26 17.69
C ALA A 221 7.18 -13.66 17.99
N PHE A 222 8.11 -14.13 17.15
CA PHE A 222 8.87 -15.35 17.36
C PHE A 222 10.28 -14.96 17.80
N VAL A 223 10.56 -15.11 19.10
CA VAL A 223 11.83 -14.74 19.72
C VAL A 223 12.33 -15.93 20.54
N ILE A 224 13.62 -16.23 20.41
CA ILE A 224 14.32 -17.26 21.19
C ILE A 224 15.20 -16.51 22.19
N PRO A 225 14.87 -16.53 23.50
CA PRO A 225 15.67 -15.87 24.51
C PRO A 225 17.14 -16.34 24.47
N GLY A 226 18.08 -15.39 24.48
CA GLY A 226 19.51 -15.68 24.51
C GLY A 226 20.15 -16.11 23.19
N LYS A 227 19.40 -16.24 22.07
CA LYS A 227 19.98 -16.56 20.75
C LYS A 227 19.89 -15.37 19.79
N LYS A 228 20.95 -15.12 19.01
CA LYS A 228 20.91 -14.16 17.90
C LYS A 228 20.14 -14.76 16.72
N ALA A 229 19.41 -13.92 15.99
CA ALA A 229 18.69 -14.33 14.79
C ALA A 229 19.68 -14.68 13.66
N SER A 230 19.54 -15.85 13.06
CA SER A 230 20.37 -16.27 11.91
C SER A 230 19.94 -15.63 10.60
N ASN A 231 18.66 -15.27 10.50
CA ASN A 231 18.00 -14.74 9.31
C ASN A 231 18.11 -13.20 9.19
N VAL A 232 19.17 -12.61 9.75
CA VAL A 232 19.47 -11.18 9.56
C VAL A 232 20.24 -11.02 8.27
N LYS A 233 19.64 -10.38 7.26
CA LYS A 233 20.38 -10.00 6.06
C LYS A 233 21.44 -8.98 6.42
N THR A 234 22.68 -9.43 6.46
CA THR A 234 23.83 -8.53 6.39
C THR A 234 23.91 -8.06 4.94
N SER A 235 23.84 -6.76 4.69
CA SER A 235 24.01 -6.19 3.36
C SER A 235 25.40 -6.54 2.84
N LYS A 236 25.54 -7.67 2.14
CA LYS A 236 26.78 -8.06 1.47
C LYS A 236 27.01 -7.06 0.34
N VAL A 237 28.04 -6.23 0.49
CA VAL A 237 28.57 -5.44 -0.62
C VAL A 237 29.54 -6.35 -1.36
N ILE A 238 29.25 -6.65 -2.62
CA ILE A 238 30.19 -7.39 -3.46
C ILE A 238 31.43 -6.51 -3.65
N GLU A 239 32.61 -7.08 -3.43
CA GLU A 239 33.87 -6.37 -3.69
C GLU A 239 33.90 -5.87 -5.13
N LYS A 240 34.33 -4.61 -5.33
CA LYS A 240 34.35 -3.96 -6.66
C LYS A 240 35.17 -4.72 -7.72
N THR A 241 36.03 -5.63 -7.30
CA THR A 241 36.90 -6.48 -8.12
C THR A 241 36.24 -7.78 -8.59
N ALA A 242 35.09 -8.17 -8.02
CA ALA A 242 34.43 -9.40 -8.40
C ALA A 242 33.85 -9.33 -9.81
N GLN A 243 34.06 -10.38 -10.61
CA GLN A 243 33.48 -10.46 -11.95
C GLN A 243 31.96 -10.67 -11.84
N VAL A 244 31.19 -9.79 -12.48
CA VAL A 244 29.72 -9.83 -12.50
C VAL A 244 29.23 -9.94 -13.94
N PHE A 245 28.59 -11.05 -14.26
CA PHE A 245 28.07 -11.36 -15.59
C PHE A 245 26.64 -10.88 -15.78
N ARG A 246 26.19 -10.81 -17.03
CA ARG A 246 24.78 -10.62 -17.39
C ARG A 246 24.09 -11.98 -17.58
N PHE A 247 22.76 -11.99 -17.53
CA PHE A 247 21.97 -13.22 -17.74
C PHE A 247 22.19 -13.85 -19.12
N ASP A 248 22.53 -13.05 -20.14
CA ASP A 248 22.83 -13.50 -21.50
C ASP A 248 24.25 -14.07 -21.67
N GLU A 249 25.11 -13.97 -20.65
CA GLU A 249 26.53 -14.37 -20.69
C GLU A 249 26.81 -15.67 -19.91
N VAL A 250 25.77 -16.29 -19.34
CA VAL A 250 25.87 -17.49 -18.49
C VAL A 250 25.13 -18.66 -19.13
N GLN A 251 25.59 -19.88 -18.84
CA GLN A 251 25.01 -21.12 -19.39
C GLN A 251 23.67 -21.44 -18.73
N THR A 252 23.56 -21.19 -17.42
CA THR A 252 22.31 -21.34 -16.66
C THR A 252 22.07 -20.09 -15.82
N ILE A 253 20.83 -19.59 -15.84
CA ILE A 253 20.43 -18.43 -15.06
C ILE A 253 20.00 -18.85 -13.64
N PRO A 254 19.94 -17.90 -12.68
CA PRO A 254 19.45 -18.20 -11.36
C PRO A 254 18.00 -18.67 -11.40
N ALA A 255 17.66 -19.64 -10.55
CA ALA A 255 16.33 -20.24 -10.53
C ALA A 255 15.79 -20.38 -9.10
N PHE A 256 14.52 -20.03 -8.89
CA PHE A 256 13.86 -20.30 -7.61
C PHE A 256 13.72 -21.81 -7.39
N LYS A 257 13.58 -22.25 -6.13
CA LYS A 257 13.43 -23.68 -5.78
C LYS A 257 12.26 -24.34 -6.52
N ASN A 258 11.19 -23.59 -6.76
CA ASN A 258 9.96 -24.06 -7.41
C ASN A 258 10.04 -24.04 -8.94
N CYS A 259 11.15 -23.58 -9.53
CA CYS A 259 11.34 -23.66 -10.97
C CYS A 259 11.79 -25.07 -11.38
N SER A 260 11.16 -25.59 -12.44
CA SER A 260 11.60 -26.81 -13.14
C SER A 260 13.09 -26.73 -13.49
N SER A 261 13.71 -27.90 -13.69
CA SER A 261 15.14 -28.08 -14.01
C SER A 261 15.65 -27.18 -15.13
N ASP A 262 14.77 -26.73 -16.01
CA ASP A 262 15.13 -26.06 -17.25
C ASP A 262 15.51 -24.58 -17.03
N GLY A 263 15.35 -24.06 -15.80
CA GLY A 263 15.86 -22.75 -15.42
C GLY A 263 15.39 -21.62 -16.33
N SER A 264 14.16 -21.69 -16.85
CA SER A 264 13.67 -20.76 -17.85
C SER A 264 13.52 -19.34 -17.28
N LEU A 265 13.84 -18.33 -18.09
CA LEU A 265 13.68 -16.91 -17.75
C LEU A 265 12.23 -16.59 -17.38
N GLU A 266 11.28 -17.27 -18.02
CA GLU A 266 9.85 -17.14 -17.74
C GLU A 266 9.50 -17.61 -16.33
N CYS A 267 10.02 -18.76 -15.89
CA CYS A 267 9.79 -19.23 -14.53
C CYS A 267 10.39 -18.25 -13.51
N PHE A 268 11.63 -17.80 -13.74
CA PHE A 268 12.28 -16.85 -12.85
C PHE A 268 11.45 -15.56 -12.70
N ASN A 269 10.99 -14.97 -13.81
CA ASN A 269 10.18 -13.75 -13.79
C ASN A 269 8.81 -13.96 -13.13
N THR A 270 8.21 -15.14 -13.33
CA THR A 270 6.92 -15.49 -12.74
C THR A 270 7.02 -15.62 -11.22
N GLU A 271 8.01 -16.37 -10.73
CA GLU A 271 8.23 -16.53 -9.28
C GLU A 271 8.67 -15.22 -8.63
N MET A 272 9.49 -14.41 -9.32
CA MET A 272 9.83 -13.05 -8.88
C MET A 272 8.57 -12.18 -8.71
N SER A 273 7.67 -12.22 -9.69
CA SER A 273 6.41 -11.47 -9.67
C SER A 273 5.49 -11.95 -8.54
N LYS A 274 5.38 -13.28 -8.33
CA LYS A 274 4.63 -13.85 -7.20
C LYS A 274 5.18 -13.41 -5.85
N HIS A 275 6.50 -13.48 -5.67
CA HIS A 275 7.16 -13.05 -4.44
C HIS A 275 6.92 -11.56 -4.18
N ILE A 276 7.11 -10.73 -5.20
CA ILE A 276 6.85 -9.30 -5.13
C ILE A 276 5.41 -9.07 -4.72
N ASN A 277 4.43 -9.63 -5.43
CA ASN A 277 3.01 -9.45 -5.11
C ASN A 277 2.64 -9.90 -3.69
N LYS A 278 3.25 -10.98 -3.17
CA LYS A 278 3.02 -11.45 -1.80
C LYS A 278 3.47 -10.44 -0.74
N TYR A 279 4.69 -9.90 -0.89
CA TYR A 279 5.28 -9.02 0.12
C TYR A 279 5.14 -7.53 -0.19
N PHE A 280 4.60 -7.19 -1.36
CA PHE A 280 4.39 -5.83 -1.81
C PHE A 280 3.43 -5.11 -0.86
N ALA A 281 3.84 -3.93 -0.42
CA ALA A 281 3.03 -3.01 0.35
C ALA A 281 3.27 -1.62 -0.20
N TYR A 282 2.19 -0.93 -0.58
CA TYR A 282 2.28 0.46 -1.00
C TYR A 282 2.62 1.32 0.24
N PRO A 283 3.71 2.09 0.24
CA PRO A 283 4.04 2.98 1.35
C PRO A 283 2.91 3.98 1.58
N GLN A 284 2.44 4.14 2.81
CA GLN A 284 1.31 5.04 3.10
C GLN A 284 1.67 6.49 2.74
N GLU A 285 2.91 6.90 2.98
CA GLU A 285 3.40 8.23 2.62
C GLU A 285 3.27 8.48 1.10
N ALA A 286 3.45 7.44 0.28
CA ALA A 286 3.29 7.53 -1.16
C ALA A 286 1.81 7.53 -1.59
N VAL A 287 0.91 6.90 -0.80
CA VAL A 287 -0.54 7.00 -1.01
C VAL A 287 -1.02 8.41 -0.71
N ASP A 288 -0.67 8.95 0.47
CA ASP A 288 -1.08 10.28 0.94
C ASP A 288 -0.63 11.39 -0.03
N GLN A 289 0.56 11.21 -0.63
CA GLN A 289 1.15 12.16 -1.57
C GLN A 289 0.82 11.85 -3.04
N ASN A 290 -0.02 10.85 -3.33
CA ASN A 290 -0.35 10.41 -4.69
C ASN A 290 0.87 10.11 -5.57
N ILE A 291 1.94 9.57 -4.98
CA ILE A 291 3.19 9.25 -5.68
C ILE A 291 3.03 7.90 -6.38
N GLU A 292 3.13 7.91 -7.70
CA GLU A 292 3.11 6.72 -8.56
C GLU A 292 4.37 6.65 -9.42
N GLY A 293 4.61 5.48 -10.03
CA GLY A 293 5.62 5.38 -11.07
C GLY A 293 6.29 4.02 -11.18
N LYS A 294 7.14 3.91 -12.21
CA LYS A 294 7.93 2.71 -12.48
C LYS A 294 9.31 2.85 -11.84
N ILE A 295 9.62 1.96 -10.90
CA ILE A 295 10.92 1.82 -10.25
C ILE A 295 11.67 0.65 -10.88
N ASN A 296 12.89 0.87 -11.36
CA ASN A 296 13.77 -0.22 -11.77
C ASN A 296 14.67 -0.60 -10.61
N ALA A 297 14.62 -1.86 -10.17
CA ALA A 297 15.55 -2.42 -9.22
C ALA A 297 16.69 -3.11 -9.96
N TYR A 298 17.93 -2.76 -9.64
CA TYR A 298 19.16 -3.40 -10.10
C TYR A 298 19.79 -4.12 -8.92
N PHE A 299 20.14 -5.39 -9.09
CA PHE A 299 20.78 -6.15 -8.03
C PHE A 299 21.65 -7.25 -8.63
N VAL A 300 22.53 -7.79 -7.81
CA VAL A 300 23.39 -8.93 -8.15
C VAL A 300 22.92 -10.14 -7.37
N ILE A 301 22.84 -11.28 -8.04
CA ILE A 301 22.71 -12.59 -7.38
C ILE A 301 24.12 -13.16 -7.31
N ASP A 302 24.62 -13.40 -6.10
CA ASP A 302 25.97 -13.90 -5.87
C ASP A 302 26.10 -15.40 -6.24
N ALA A 303 27.33 -15.91 -6.24
CA ALA A 303 27.63 -17.32 -6.50
C ALA A 303 26.99 -18.29 -5.47
N ASN A 304 26.48 -17.79 -4.33
CA ASN A 304 25.73 -18.58 -3.35
C ASN A 304 24.21 -18.53 -3.56
N GLY A 305 23.74 -17.71 -4.52
CA GLY A 305 22.33 -17.48 -4.79
C GLY A 305 21.67 -16.45 -3.88
N ASP A 306 22.45 -15.64 -3.16
CA ASP A 306 21.96 -14.55 -2.32
C ASP A 306 21.93 -13.23 -3.11
N VAL A 307 20.99 -12.36 -2.76
CA VAL A 307 20.88 -11.02 -3.36
C VAL A 307 21.84 -10.04 -2.68
N ALA A 308 22.61 -9.32 -3.50
CA ALA A 308 23.61 -8.34 -3.10
C ALA A 308 23.59 -7.09 -4.02
N ASP A 309 24.26 -6.02 -3.59
CA ASP A 309 24.37 -4.73 -4.33
C ASP A 309 23.03 -4.22 -4.92
N VAL A 310 22.00 -4.15 -4.07
CA VAL A 310 20.67 -3.66 -4.47
C VAL A 310 20.69 -2.14 -4.64
N ARG A 311 20.33 -1.69 -5.83
CA ARG A 311 20.18 -0.29 -6.22
C ARG A 311 18.83 -0.08 -6.89
N THR A 312 18.20 1.04 -6.64
CA THR A 312 16.90 1.38 -7.22
C THR A 312 17.01 2.68 -8.00
N ARG A 313 16.19 2.82 -9.04
CA ARG A 313 16.10 4.04 -9.83
C ARG A 313 14.66 4.26 -10.29
N GLY A 314 14.07 5.36 -9.85
CA GLY A 314 12.74 5.81 -10.23
C GLY A 314 12.73 7.22 -10.83
N PRO A 315 11.52 7.75 -11.11
CA PRO A 315 11.35 9.16 -11.45
C PRO A 315 11.67 10.09 -10.28
N GLN A 316 11.86 11.37 -10.55
CA GLN A 316 12.11 12.38 -9.50
C GLN A 316 10.95 12.39 -8.49
N GLY A 317 11.28 12.52 -7.19
CA GLY A 317 10.29 12.49 -6.11
C GLY A 317 9.85 11.10 -5.65
N SER A 318 10.30 10.01 -6.30
CA SER A 318 9.87 8.64 -5.98
C SER A 318 10.74 7.92 -4.93
N LYS A 319 11.53 8.65 -4.14
CA LYS A 319 12.47 8.06 -3.17
C LYS A 319 11.81 7.07 -2.20
N VAL A 320 10.59 7.38 -1.75
CA VAL A 320 9.80 6.49 -0.89
C VAL A 320 9.52 5.14 -1.58
N LEU A 321 9.19 5.15 -2.87
CA LEU A 321 8.96 3.95 -3.68
C LEU A 321 10.28 3.19 -3.97
N GLU A 322 11.38 3.92 -4.16
CA GLU A 322 12.71 3.35 -4.30
C GLU A 322 13.16 2.60 -3.04
N ASP A 323 12.99 3.20 -1.86
CA ASP A 323 13.33 2.58 -0.58
C ASP A 323 12.46 1.35 -0.29
N ALA A 324 11.16 1.42 -0.60
CA ALA A 324 10.25 0.29 -0.48
C ALA A 324 10.64 -0.86 -1.42
N THR A 325 11.00 -0.54 -2.67
CA THR A 325 11.47 -1.50 -3.66
C THR A 325 12.79 -2.15 -3.22
N LYS A 326 13.74 -1.36 -2.69
CA LYS A 326 15.00 -1.86 -2.16
C LYS A 326 14.75 -2.90 -1.07
N LYS A 327 13.92 -2.58 -0.08
CA LYS A 327 13.54 -3.51 1.01
C LYS A 327 12.87 -4.78 0.49
N LEU A 328 12.09 -4.69 -0.58
CA LEU A 328 11.41 -5.84 -1.18
C LEU A 328 12.39 -6.79 -1.86
N ILE A 329 13.31 -6.25 -2.65
CA ILE A 329 14.37 -7.03 -3.33
C ILE A 329 15.35 -7.62 -2.31
N GLU A 330 15.65 -6.85 -1.26
CA GLU A 330 16.36 -7.34 -0.08
C GLU A 330 15.57 -8.41 0.70
N LYS A 331 14.33 -8.77 0.37
CA LYS A 331 13.64 -9.90 1.03
C LYS A 331 13.56 -11.16 0.17
N LEU A 332 14.13 -11.13 -1.04
CA LEU A 332 14.13 -12.29 -1.93
C LEU A 332 14.80 -13.50 -1.28
N PRO A 333 14.19 -14.70 -1.41
CA PRO A 333 14.74 -15.94 -0.90
C PRO A 333 16.01 -16.31 -1.67
N ARG A 334 16.84 -17.17 -1.06
CA ARG A 334 18.00 -17.72 -1.75
C ARG A 334 17.55 -18.55 -2.96
N VAL A 335 18.11 -18.26 -4.12
CA VAL A 335 17.87 -18.96 -5.38
C VAL A 335 19.01 -19.94 -5.69
N LYS A 336 18.82 -20.83 -6.65
CA LYS A 336 19.93 -21.57 -7.26
C LYS A 336 20.83 -20.57 -8.00
N PRO A 337 22.17 -20.64 -7.86
CA PRO A 337 23.07 -19.70 -8.50
C PRO A 337 23.13 -19.88 -10.02
N ALA A 338 23.61 -18.85 -10.73
CA ALA A 338 23.91 -18.95 -12.15
C ALA A 338 25.21 -19.72 -12.38
N MET A 339 25.28 -20.53 -13.44
CA MET A 339 26.50 -21.26 -13.81
C MET A 339 27.09 -20.74 -15.12
N LYS A 340 28.41 -20.59 -15.12
CA LYS A 340 29.23 -20.33 -16.31
C LYS A 340 30.47 -21.20 -16.24
N ASP A 341 30.75 -21.93 -17.32
CA ASP A 341 31.88 -22.85 -17.43
C ASP A 341 31.91 -23.86 -16.26
N GLY A 342 30.74 -24.36 -15.86
CA GLY A 342 30.57 -25.29 -14.75
C GLY A 342 30.81 -24.70 -13.35
N LYS A 343 31.06 -23.39 -13.22
CA LYS A 343 31.28 -22.70 -11.94
C LYS A 343 30.13 -21.75 -11.62
N PRO A 344 29.76 -21.60 -10.33
CA PRO A 344 28.79 -20.61 -9.92
C PRO A 344 29.39 -19.20 -10.05
N VAL A 345 28.64 -18.27 -10.62
CA VAL A 345 29.11 -16.91 -10.89
C VAL A 345 28.11 -15.85 -10.45
N ASN A 346 28.62 -14.65 -10.18
CA ASN A 346 27.76 -13.51 -9.84
C ASN A 346 27.09 -12.98 -11.11
N VAL A 347 25.78 -12.73 -11.04
CA VAL A 347 25.01 -12.20 -12.17
C VAL A 347 24.21 -10.96 -11.78
N LYS A 348 24.29 -9.91 -12.59
CA LYS A 348 23.46 -8.70 -12.41
C LYS A 348 22.15 -8.83 -13.17
N TYR A 349 21.09 -8.35 -12.54
CA TYR A 349 19.74 -8.35 -13.10
C TYR A 349 19.02 -7.04 -12.81
N ALA A 350 18.04 -6.71 -13.66
CA ALA A 350 17.19 -5.54 -13.51
C ALA A 350 15.72 -5.95 -13.56
N PHE A 351 14.97 -5.65 -12.51
CA PHE A 351 13.54 -5.97 -12.42
C PHE A 351 12.71 -4.68 -12.26
N PRO A 352 11.80 -4.38 -13.21
CA PRO A 352 10.92 -3.23 -13.10
C PRO A 352 9.70 -3.52 -12.19
N ILE A 353 9.42 -2.63 -11.25
CA ILE A 353 8.22 -2.63 -10.41
C ILE A 353 7.41 -1.37 -10.73
N ASN A 354 6.10 -1.53 -10.96
CA ASN A 354 5.23 -0.43 -11.32
C ASN A 354 4.24 -0.16 -10.18
N PHE A 355 4.31 1.03 -9.60
CA PHE A 355 3.41 1.50 -8.55
C PHE A 355 2.30 2.35 -9.17
N ARG A 356 1.04 1.94 -8.96
CA ARG A 356 -0.16 2.65 -9.40
C ARG A 356 -1.22 2.61 -8.30
N LEU A 357 -1.85 3.74 -8.04
CA LEU A 357 -3.00 3.93 -7.15
C LEU A 357 -4.27 3.83 -8.02
N GLN A 358 -4.88 2.66 -8.08
CA GLN A 358 -6.05 2.43 -8.95
C GLN A 358 -7.24 3.26 -8.54
#